data_AF-F4KSW5-F1
#
_entry.id   AF-F4KSW5-F1
#
_cell.length_a   1.000
_cell.length_b   1.000
_cell.length_c   1.000
_cell.angle_alpha   90.00
_cell.angle_beta   90.00
_cell.angle_gamma   90.00
#
_symmetry.space_group_name_H-M   'P 1'
#
loop_
_entity.id
_entity.type
_entity.pdbx_description
1 polymer ?
#
loop_
_entity_poly.entity_id
_entity_poly.type
_entity_poly.pdbx_seq_one_letter_code
_entity_poly.pdbx_strand_id
1 'polypeptide(L)'
;MKQPVIFLAFANDKDDHLPLLDEERKVISGHLLPLANQQYVQLVIEPSATIADISRFVTDLKDRINLFHYGGHAGSKEIFLQDQAANADGIAQILALQKEIKLVFLNGCSTRAQVALLQELGIPAIIATSIPIADQSARTFSDVFYRALAEDHTLEEAYKLAAANHLMSSGQAAGINRGVRVRKEETEVLPWGLYITEGKEAVLNWKMPRQSAASFIVRGAGMKYQSGVVINQKLVMTIANAIAPFSRGIRMILEEAKSKGREPKMRDLRVAVIDSFPTPIGMHLRKLLIAEEIGTDRLQKIVNLYQVSSQFLAYVLMAQTWDEKHNDPKFKVLPNTQAALDSFFALSTADSQVYNFVNLIQALGDTLAENSTVLFVEEFATLRKQYQEEPELQTAVLFLEEMKRELMGAVAADEIESFCVQGEDKLCVIFSHIGFAAKYTLATIKMIELVKARHNTPRFRHNLVVLNQLTAAIGVLDDVLEALDYTDNNSVILMRDEETVNPSLNLSPFILDENALSGQQNSKLFFFTSREGKELHFTLIDNLKDTLNITGENYPVVTELFDGFFHKLLS
;
A
#
# COMPACT_ATOMS: atom_id res chain seq x y z
N MET A 1 -10.46 -17.10 -9.79
CA MET A 1 -11.13 -17.19 -8.47
C MET A 1 -10.98 -15.84 -7.77
N LYS A 2 -11.89 -15.43 -6.88
CA LYS A 2 -11.71 -14.17 -6.14
C LYS A 2 -10.61 -14.36 -5.08
N GLN A 3 -9.82 -13.33 -4.82
CA GLN A 3 -8.75 -13.39 -3.83
C GLN A 3 -9.32 -13.75 -2.45
N PRO A 4 -8.77 -14.79 -1.77
CA PRO A 4 -9.22 -15.21 -0.45
C PRO A 4 -8.91 -14.14 0.60
N VAL A 5 -9.74 -14.05 1.64
CA VAL A 5 -9.66 -13.01 2.67
C VAL A 5 -9.32 -13.64 4.02
N ILE A 6 -8.38 -13.00 4.72
CA ILE A 6 -8.15 -13.22 6.15
C ILE A 6 -8.74 -12.01 6.88
N PHE A 7 -9.72 -12.26 7.74
CA PHE A 7 -10.36 -11.23 8.55
C PHE A 7 -9.92 -11.36 10.00
N LEU A 8 -9.19 -10.35 10.49
CA LEU A 8 -8.76 -10.24 11.88
C LEU A 8 -9.62 -9.18 12.58
N ALA A 9 -10.41 -9.61 13.56
CA ALA A 9 -11.24 -8.74 14.39
C ALA A 9 -10.67 -8.71 15.82
N PHE A 10 -10.44 -7.52 16.34
CA PHE A 10 -10.00 -7.31 17.71
C PHE A 10 -11.00 -6.40 18.43
N ALA A 11 -11.25 -6.68 19.70
CA ALA A 11 -12.06 -5.81 20.54
C ALA A 11 -11.47 -5.78 21.94
N ASN A 12 -11.19 -4.57 22.41
CA ASN A 12 -10.60 -4.36 23.72
C ASN A 12 -11.59 -3.61 24.60
N ASP A 13 -11.91 -4.21 25.74
CA ASP A 13 -12.79 -3.59 26.71
C ASP A 13 -12.10 -2.34 27.31
N LYS A 14 -12.90 -1.30 27.58
CA LYS A 14 -12.35 -0.04 28.13
C LYS A 14 -12.08 -0.15 29.63
N ASP A 15 -12.86 -0.96 30.33
CA ASP A 15 -12.81 -1.13 31.78
C ASP A 15 -11.92 -2.33 32.17
N ASP A 16 -11.86 -3.38 31.34
CA ASP A 16 -10.97 -4.54 31.50
C ASP A 16 -9.99 -4.69 30.33
N HIS A 17 -9.00 -3.80 30.26
CA HIS A 17 -8.11 -3.70 29.11
C HIS A 17 -7.10 -4.86 29.02
N LEU A 18 -6.97 -5.46 27.83
CA LEU A 18 -5.92 -6.44 27.49
C LEU A 18 -4.69 -5.71 26.89
N PRO A 19 -3.60 -5.51 27.66
CA PRO A 19 -2.49 -4.65 27.24
C PRO A 19 -1.70 -5.17 26.03
N LEU A 20 -1.65 -6.49 25.82
CA LEU A 20 -0.89 -7.12 24.73
C LEU A 20 -1.74 -7.44 23.50
N LEU A 21 -3.04 -7.10 23.51
CA LEU A 21 -3.92 -7.36 22.38
C LEU A 21 -3.50 -6.60 21.11
N ASP A 22 -3.00 -5.36 21.27
CA ASP A 22 -2.45 -4.61 20.14
C ASP A 22 -1.12 -5.20 19.64
N GLU A 23 -0.30 -5.74 20.53
CA GLU A 23 0.91 -6.48 20.14
C GLU A 23 0.55 -7.79 19.41
N GLU A 24 -0.47 -8.51 19.86
CA GLU A 24 -1.00 -9.69 19.16
C GLU A 24 -1.41 -9.31 17.74
N ARG A 25 -2.21 -8.25 17.59
CA ARG A 25 -2.61 -7.74 16.26
C ARG A 25 -1.38 -7.42 15.40
N LYS A 26 -0.39 -6.71 15.95
CA LYS A 26 0.84 -6.33 15.22
C LYS A 26 1.63 -7.55 14.75
N VAL A 27 1.83 -8.55 15.61
CA VAL A 27 2.62 -9.75 15.21
C VAL A 27 1.89 -10.61 14.19
N ILE A 28 0.57 -10.81 14.32
CA ILE A 28 -0.23 -11.52 13.33
C ILE A 28 -0.16 -10.79 11.99
N SER A 29 -0.35 -9.47 12.00
CA SER A 29 -0.30 -8.65 10.80
C SER A 29 1.07 -8.71 10.12
N GLY A 30 2.16 -8.66 10.91
CA GLY A 30 3.53 -8.76 10.40
C GLY A 30 3.80 -10.05 9.62
N HIS A 31 3.27 -11.20 10.08
CA HIS A 31 3.43 -12.48 9.36
C HIS A 31 2.57 -12.58 8.10
N LEU A 32 1.38 -11.97 8.11
CA LEU A 32 0.42 -12.08 6.99
C LEU A 32 0.62 -11.03 5.91
N LEU A 33 1.21 -9.88 6.24
CA LEU A 33 1.39 -8.77 5.31
C LEU A 33 2.28 -9.14 4.10
N PRO A 34 3.36 -9.93 4.23
CA PRO A 34 4.08 -10.45 3.07
C PRO A 34 3.17 -11.21 2.09
N LEU A 35 2.27 -12.06 2.60
CA LEU A 35 1.31 -12.81 1.76
C LEU A 35 0.30 -11.86 1.08
N ALA A 36 -0.12 -10.81 1.79
CA ALA A 36 -1.03 -9.80 1.27
C ALA A 36 -0.37 -8.91 0.20
N ASN A 37 0.89 -8.53 0.41
CA ASN A 37 1.72 -7.80 -0.56
C ASN A 37 1.96 -8.62 -1.83
N GLN A 38 2.11 -9.94 -1.69
CA GLN A 38 2.17 -10.89 -2.82
C GLN A 38 0.79 -11.18 -3.45
N GLN A 39 -0.27 -10.56 -2.93
CA GLN A 39 -1.66 -10.77 -3.37
C GLN A 39 -2.13 -12.23 -3.31
N TYR A 40 -1.54 -13.04 -2.43
CA TYR A 40 -2.04 -14.39 -2.16
C TYR A 40 -3.32 -14.35 -1.35
N VAL A 41 -3.46 -13.36 -0.46
CA VAL A 41 -4.63 -13.12 0.38
C VAL A 41 -4.93 -11.63 0.44
N GLN A 42 -6.18 -11.25 0.66
CA GLN A 42 -6.54 -9.91 1.12
C GLN A 42 -6.58 -9.94 2.65
N LEU A 43 -5.88 -9.01 3.29
CA LEU A 43 -5.88 -8.86 4.75
C LEU A 43 -6.86 -7.75 5.15
N VAL A 44 -7.85 -8.08 5.99
CA VAL A 44 -8.78 -7.11 6.58
C VAL A 44 -8.57 -7.14 8.08
N ILE A 45 -8.25 -5.99 8.66
CA ILE A 45 -7.94 -5.85 10.09
C ILE A 45 -8.88 -4.81 10.67
N GLU A 46 -9.73 -5.22 11.61
CA GLU A 46 -10.57 -4.34 12.39
C GLU A 46 -10.06 -4.31 13.84
N PRO A 47 -9.32 -3.27 14.26
CA PRO A 47 -8.68 -3.21 15.58
C PRO A 47 -9.67 -2.96 16.73
N SER A 48 -10.87 -2.47 16.44
CA SER A 48 -11.87 -2.06 17.44
C SER A 48 -13.28 -2.53 17.01
N ALA A 49 -13.41 -3.82 16.70
CA ALA A 49 -14.57 -4.39 16.06
C ALA A 49 -15.85 -4.18 16.87
N THR A 50 -16.86 -3.61 16.21
CA THR A 50 -18.25 -3.54 16.69
C THR A 50 -19.12 -4.61 16.03
N ILE A 51 -20.35 -4.83 16.52
CA ILE A 51 -21.32 -5.71 15.82
C ILE A 51 -21.57 -5.23 14.39
N ALA A 52 -21.67 -3.91 14.20
CA ALA A 52 -21.90 -3.32 12.88
C ALA A 52 -20.75 -3.62 11.91
N ASP A 53 -19.50 -3.57 12.38
CA ASP A 53 -18.33 -3.89 11.57
C ASP A 53 -18.32 -5.37 11.17
N ILE A 54 -18.55 -6.29 12.11
CA ILE A 54 -18.60 -7.73 11.80
C ILE A 54 -19.68 -8.01 10.75
N SER A 55 -20.88 -7.46 10.92
CA SER A 55 -22.00 -7.63 9.98
C SER A 55 -21.68 -7.06 8.60
N ARG A 56 -21.11 -5.85 8.54
CA ARG A 56 -20.67 -5.20 7.29
C ARG A 56 -19.61 -6.04 6.58
N PHE A 57 -18.51 -6.36 7.25
CA PHE A 57 -17.39 -7.07 6.63
C PHE A 57 -17.78 -8.46 6.13
N VAL A 58 -18.56 -9.22 6.89
CA VAL A 58 -19.01 -10.54 6.43
C VAL A 58 -19.95 -10.43 5.21
N THR A 59 -20.77 -9.38 5.16
CA THR A 59 -21.64 -9.10 4.00
C THR A 59 -20.85 -8.71 2.76
N ASP A 60 -19.92 -7.76 2.90
CA ASP A 60 -19.12 -7.22 1.79
C ASP A 60 -18.12 -8.25 1.24
N LEU A 61 -17.64 -9.14 2.10
CA LEU A 61 -16.61 -10.14 1.77
C LEU A 61 -17.22 -11.52 1.46
N LYS A 62 -18.51 -11.57 1.09
CA LYS A 62 -19.28 -12.79 0.83
C LYS A 62 -18.49 -13.87 0.07
N ASP A 63 -18.43 -15.06 0.67
CA ASP A 63 -17.78 -16.27 0.17
C ASP A 63 -16.26 -16.14 -0.06
N ARG A 64 -15.61 -15.11 0.51
CA ARG A 64 -14.16 -14.90 0.37
C ARG A 64 -13.40 -15.12 1.66
N ILE A 65 -14.04 -15.01 2.83
CA ILE A 65 -13.36 -15.18 4.11
C ILE A 65 -12.95 -16.65 4.25
N ASN A 66 -11.64 -16.91 4.30
CA ASN A 66 -11.06 -18.24 4.49
C ASN A 66 -10.61 -18.47 5.94
N LEU A 67 -10.21 -17.39 6.61
CA LEU A 67 -9.79 -17.41 8.00
C LEU A 67 -10.45 -16.21 8.71
N PHE A 68 -11.11 -16.49 9.82
CA PHE A 68 -11.57 -15.48 10.77
C PHE A 68 -10.80 -15.64 12.09
N HIS A 69 -10.19 -14.55 12.56
CA HIS A 69 -9.55 -14.48 13.87
C HIS A 69 -10.29 -13.47 14.73
N TYR A 70 -10.61 -13.87 15.95
CA TYR A 70 -11.07 -12.96 16.99
C TYR A 70 -10.07 -12.94 18.14
N GLY A 71 -9.61 -11.74 18.52
CA GLY A 71 -8.84 -11.51 19.74
C GLY A 71 -9.56 -10.53 20.67
N GLY A 72 -9.74 -10.92 21.93
CA GLY A 72 -10.41 -10.08 22.92
C GLY A 72 -11.05 -10.89 24.03
N HIS A 73 -11.88 -10.23 24.84
CA HIS A 73 -12.64 -10.90 25.89
C HIS A 73 -13.74 -11.78 25.31
N ALA A 74 -13.88 -12.97 25.89
CA ALA A 74 -14.94 -13.89 25.51
C ALA A 74 -15.41 -14.68 26.72
N GLY A 75 -16.61 -15.24 26.58
CA GLY A 75 -17.19 -16.19 27.51
C GLY A 75 -17.87 -17.34 26.77
N SER A 76 -18.54 -18.19 27.53
CA SER A 76 -19.17 -19.40 26.99
C SER A 76 -20.34 -19.10 26.03
N LYS A 77 -20.99 -17.94 26.15
CA LYS A 77 -22.14 -17.52 25.32
C LYS A 77 -21.96 -16.17 24.62
N GLU A 78 -20.88 -15.46 24.95
CA GLU A 78 -20.70 -14.06 24.56
C GLU A 78 -19.29 -13.84 24.03
N ILE A 79 -19.18 -12.98 23.03
CA ILE A 79 -17.93 -12.41 22.52
C ILE A 79 -18.04 -10.91 22.76
N PHE A 80 -17.09 -10.32 23.47
CA PHE A 80 -17.15 -8.89 23.81
C PHE A 80 -16.61 -8.08 22.65
N LEU A 81 -17.47 -7.29 22.01
CA LEU A 81 -17.09 -6.35 20.98
C LEU A 81 -16.95 -4.94 21.58
N GLN A 82 -16.37 -4.02 20.81
CA GLN A 82 -16.02 -2.68 21.30
C GLN A 82 -17.22 -1.89 21.83
N ASP A 83 -18.41 -2.17 21.30
CA ASP A 83 -19.68 -1.51 21.62
C ASP A 83 -20.53 -2.29 22.63
N GLN A 84 -20.51 -3.63 22.58
CA GLN A 84 -21.34 -4.47 23.44
C GLN A 84 -20.89 -5.94 23.48
N ALA A 85 -21.39 -6.68 24.47
CA ALA A 85 -21.36 -8.14 24.44
C ALA A 85 -22.26 -8.65 23.28
N ALA A 86 -21.66 -9.37 22.35
CA ALA A 86 -22.35 -10.01 21.23
C ALA A 86 -22.65 -11.46 21.57
N ASN A 87 -23.85 -11.92 21.18
CA ASN A 87 -24.22 -13.32 21.32
C ASN A 87 -23.37 -14.20 20.39
N ALA A 88 -22.66 -15.17 20.95
CA ALA A 88 -21.75 -16.04 20.20
C ALA A 88 -22.46 -16.85 19.09
N ASP A 89 -23.72 -17.23 19.30
CA ASP A 89 -24.51 -17.98 18.31
C ASP A 89 -24.80 -17.12 17.08
N GLY A 90 -25.02 -15.82 17.27
CA GLY A 90 -25.20 -14.87 16.18
C GLY A 90 -23.94 -14.72 15.31
N ILE A 91 -22.76 -14.65 15.95
CA ILE A 91 -21.48 -14.60 15.24
C ILE A 91 -21.25 -15.91 14.48
N ALA A 92 -21.51 -17.06 15.10
CA ALA A 92 -21.39 -18.36 14.44
C ALA A 92 -22.29 -18.46 13.19
N GLN A 93 -23.55 -18.02 13.28
CA GLN A 93 -24.48 -18.01 12.16
C GLN A 93 -24.03 -17.09 11.01
N ILE A 94 -23.49 -15.91 11.32
CA ILE A 94 -22.98 -14.98 10.32
C ILE A 94 -21.73 -15.56 9.62
N LEU A 95 -20.79 -16.13 10.37
CA LEU A 95 -19.58 -16.75 9.81
C LEU A 95 -19.91 -17.96 8.93
N ALA A 96 -20.94 -18.74 9.29
CA ALA A 96 -21.40 -19.89 8.51
C ALA A 96 -21.93 -19.54 7.12
N LEU A 97 -22.26 -18.27 6.86
CA LEU A 97 -22.62 -17.79 5.53
C LEU A 97 -21.43 -17.78 4.55
N GLN A 98 -20.19 -17.87 5.06
CA GLN A 98 -18.97 -17.86 4.26
C GLN A 98 -18.61 -19.28 3.81
N LYS A 99 -18.95 -19.64 2.57
CA LYS A 99 -18.74 -21.02 2.08
C LYS A 99 -17.28 -21.44 1.97
N GLU A 100 -16.40 -20.47 1.79
CA GLU A 100 -14.96 -20.72 1.65
C GLU A 100 -14.20 -20.70 2.98
N ILE A 101 -14.87 -20.49 4.11
CA ILE A 101 -14.20 -20.48 5.41
C ILE A 101 -13.57 -21.83 5.71
N LYS A 102 -12.30 -21.81 6.11
CA LYS A 102 -11.50 -22.98 6.48
C LYS A 102 -11.27 -23.02 7.98
N LEU A 103 -10.99 -21.85 8.59
CA LEU A 103 -10.67 -21.74 10.01
C LEU A 103 -11.41 -20.58 10.68
N VAL A 104 -11.95 -20.85 11.87
CA VAL A 104 -12.35 -19.85 12.86
C VAL A 104 -11.44 -19.99 14.08
N PHE A 105 -10.69 -18.94 14.41
CA PHE A 105 -9.84 -18.90 15.61
C PHE A 105 -10.43 -17.88 16.60
N LEU A 106 -10.97 -18.39 17.71
CA LEU A 106 -11.51 -17.61 18.81
C LEU A 106 -10.49 -17.51 19.95
N ASN A 107 -9.59 -16.53 19.85
CA ASN A 107 -8.54 -16.27 20.83
C ASN A 107 -9.03 -15.36 21.96
N GLY A 108 -10.01 -15.87 22.71
CA GLY A 108 -10.52 -15.26 23.95
C GLY A 108 -10.78 -16.35 24.98
N CYS A 109 -11.01 -15.97 26.24
CA CYS A 109 -11.20 -16.91 27.34
C CYS A 109 -12.47 -17.78 27.19
N SER A 110 -12.36 -19.08 27.51
CA SER A 110 -13.50 -20.02 27.65
C SER A 110 -14.42 -20.14 26.41
N THR A 111 -13.86 -20.10 25.20
CA THR A 111 -14.63 -20.13 23.94
C THR A 111 -15.06 -21.54 23.49
N ARG A 112 -14.62 -22.61 24.17
CA ARG A 112 -14.95 -24.01 23.83
C ARG A 112 -16.46 -24.28 23.70
N ALA A 113 -17.30 -23.60 24.48
CA ALA A 113 -18.75 -23.79 24.43
C ALA A 113 -19.35 -23.43 23.06
N GLN A 114 -18.67 -22.60 22.28
CA GLN A 114 -19.10 -22.13 20.96
C GLN A 114 -18.78 -23.14 19.84
N VAL A 115 -17.88 -24.10 20.10
CA VAL A 115 -17.38 -25.06 19.11
C VAL A 115 -18.51 -25.92 18.54
N ALA A 116 -19.40 -26.43 19.39
CA ALA A 116 -20.45 -27.36 18.95
C ALA A 116 -21.36 -26.73 17.88
N LEU A 117 -21.76 -25.47 18.07
CA LEU A 117 -22.59 -24.75 17.10
C LEU A 117 -21.81 -24.43 15.82
N LEU A 118 -20.55 -24.00 15.93
CA LEU A 118 -19.71 -23.76 14.74
C LEU A 118 -19.54 -25.04 13.90
N GLN A 119 -19.38 -26.20 14.54
CA GLN A 119 -19.32 -27.49 13.86
C GLN A 119 -20.65 -27.88 13.21
N GLU A 120 -21.77 -27.68 13.92
CA GLU A 120 -23.12 -27.93 13.38
C GLU A 120 -23.41 -27.07 12.15
N LEU A 121 -22.97 -25.80 12.17
CA LEU A 121 -23.07 -24.87 11.05
C LEU A 121 -22.04 -25.15 9.93
N GLY A 122 -21.20 -26.17 10.10
CA GLY A 122 -20.30 -26.65 9.07
C GLY A 122 -18.98 -25.88 8.95
N ILE A 123 -18.54 -25.14 9.95
CA ILE A 123 -17.19 -24.56 9.94
C ILE A 123 -16.14 -25.69 9.98
N PRO A 124 -15.17 -25.78 9.05
CA PRO A 124 -14.30 -26.96 8.96
C PRO A 124 -13.36 -27.15 10.15
N ALA A 125 -12.65 -26.10 10.56
CA ALA A 125 -11.75 -26.11 11.71
C ALA A 125 -12.04 -24.93 12.64
N ILE A 126 -11.97 -25.20 13.94
CA ILE A 126 -12.14 -24.21 14.99
C ILE A 126 -10.98 -24.32 15.97
N ILE A 127 -10.30 -23.21 16.27
CA ILE A 127 -9.40 -23.09 17.41
C ILE A 127 -10.12 -22.29 18.49
N ALA A 128 -10.27 -22.88 19.67
CA ALA A 128 -10.97 -22.28 20.80
C ALA A 128 -10.27 -22.64 22.12
N THR A 129 -10.56 -21.89 23.18
CA THR A 129 -9.94 -22.10 24.49
C THR A 129 -10.89 -22.81 25.46
N SER A 130 -10.37 -23.75 26.25
CA SER A 130 -11.14 -24.50 27.26
C SER A 130 -11.06 -23.89 28.66
N ILE A 131 -10.01 -23.11 28.93
CA ILE A 131 -9.75 -22.44 30.21
C ILE A 131 -9.34 -20.98 29.98
N PRO A 132 -9.38 -20.12 31.02
CA PRO A 132 -8.81 -18.79 30.94
C PRO A 132 -7.35 -18.81 30.51
N ILE A 133 -6.98 -17.89 29.64
CA ILE A 133 -5.63 -17.74 29.09
C ILE A 133 -5.03 -16.41 29.53
N ALA A 134 -3.74 -16.41 29.86
CA ALA A 134 -3.01 -15.17 30.11
C ALA A 134 -2.74 -14.45 28.79
N ASP A 135 -2.86 -13.12 28.80
CA ASP A 135 -2.71 -12.25 27.63
C ASP A 135 -1.38 -12.51 26.88
N GLN A 136 -0.27 -12.63 27.62
CA GLN A 136 1.03 -12.97 27.04
C GLN A 136 1.05 -14.33 26.33
N SER A 137 0.34 -15.32 26.87
CA SER A 137 0.24 -16.65 26.23
C SER A 137 -0.59 -16.58 24.95
N ALA A 138 -1.66 -15.77 24.94
CA ALA A 138 -2.48 -15.53 23.76
C ALA A 138 -1.67 -14.93 22.61
N ARG A 139 -0.92 -13.85 22.92
CA ARG A 139 -0.05 -13.19 21.96
C ARG A 139 1.06 -14.11 21.44
N THR A 140 1.71 -14.89 22.30
CA THR A 140 2.78 -15.82 21.88
C THR A 140 2.24 -17.00 21.06
N PHE A 141 1.07 -17.54 21.42
CA PHE A 141 0.45 -18.63 20.66
C PHE A 141 0.11 -18.16 19.24
N SER A 142 -0.54 -16.99 19.12
CA SER A 142 -0.85 -16.37 17.83
C SER A 142 0.41 -16.09 17.01
N ASP A 143 1.47 -15.53 17.61
CA ASP A 143 2.75 -15.27 16.92
C ASP A 143 3.31 -16.54 16.26
N VAL A 144 3.45 -17.63 17.01
CA VAL A 144 4.00 -18.89 16.50
C VAL A 144 3.08 -19.52 15.46
N PHE A 145 1.76 -19.50 15.69
CA PHE A 145 0.77 -20.07 14.79
C PHE A 145 0.78 -19.38 13.42
N TYR A 146 0.69 -18.06 13.39
CA TYR A 146 0.65 -17.29 12.15
C TYR A 146 1.99 -17.26 11.43
N ARG A 147 3.12 -17.25 12.15
CA ARG A 147 4.44 -17.45 11.54
C ARG A 147 4.51 -18.77 10.79
N ALA A 148 4.11 -19.86 11.43
CA ALA A 148 4.14 -21.19 10.82
C ALA A 148 3.23 -21.27 9.58
N LEU A 149 2.00 -20.75 9.66
CA LEU A 149 1.10 -20.66 8.50
C LEU A 149 1.70 -19.82 7.36
N ALA A 150 2.36 -18.71 7.68
CA ALA A 150 3.03 -17.85 6.71
C ALA A 150 4.29 -18.50 6.10
N GLU A 151 4.88 -19.49 6.77
CA GLU A 151 6.05 -20.28 6.34
C GLU A 151 5.68 -21.61 5.66
N ASP A 152 4.47 -21.72 5.10
CA ASP A 152 4.00 -22.88 4.30
C ASP A 152 3.70 -24.15 5.11
N HIS A 153 3.54 -24.04 6.43
CA HIS A 153 3.05 -25.16 7.21
C HIS A 153 1.55 -25.39 6.96
N THR A 154 1.12 -26.64 7.06
CA THR A 154 -0.31 -26.99 7.11
C THR A 154 -0.95 -26.46 8.39
N LEU A 155 -2.28 -26.35 8.40
CA LEU A 155 -3.05 -25.97 9.58
C LEU A 155 -2.70 -26.84 10.81
N GLU A 156 -2.57 -28.15 10.60
CA GLU A 156 -2.21 -29.08 11.66
C GLU A 156 -0.80 -28.83 12.19
N GLU A 157 0.18 -28.64 11.31
CA GLU A 157 1.57 -28.35 11.70
C GLU A 157 1.68 -27.02 12.42
N ALA A 158 1.03 -25.96 11.92
CA ALA A 158 1.05 -24.63 12.53
C ALA A 158 0.44 -24.66 13.94
N TYR A 159 -0.68 -25.35 14.13
CA TYR A 159 -1.28 -25.54 15.45
C TYR A 159 -0.37 -26.35 16.37
N LYS A 160 0.20 -27.47 15.89
CA LYS A 160 1.13 -28.28 16.69
C LYS A 160 2.37 -27.51 17.12
N LEU A 161 2.92 -26.65 16.27
CA LEU A 161 4.05 -25.78 16.59
C LEU A 161 3.71 -24.77 17.68
N ALA A 162 2.56 -24.10 17.57
CA ALA A 162 2.09 -23.15 18.59
C ALA A 162 1.82 -23.85 19.93
N ALA A 163 1.16 -25.01 19.89
CA ALA A 163 0.88 -25.82 21.07
C ALA A 163 2.17 -26.36 21.72
N ALA A 164 3.15 -26.83 20.93
CA ALA A 164 4.44 -27.27 21.44
C ALA A 164 5.25 -26.12 22.04
N ASN A 165 5.21 -24.93 21.44
CA ASN A 165 5.87 -23.75 21.99
C ASN A 165 5.26 -23.33 23.34
N HIS A 166 3.93 -23.38 23.45
CA HIS A 166 3.26 -23.16 24.72
C HIS A 166 3.69 -24.22 25.77
N LEU A 167 3.65 -25.51 25.42
CA LEU A 167 4.14 -26.60 26.28
C LEU A 167 5.58 -26.38 26.75
N MET A 168 6.49 -25.95 25.86
CA MET A 168 7.89 -25.70 26.22
C MET A 168 8.05 -24.59 27.26
N SER A 169 7.17 -23.58 27.22
CA SER A 169 7.21 -22.42 28.12
C SER A 169 6.41 -22.62 29.41
N SER A 170 5.35 -23.45 29.39
CA SER A 170 4.42 -23.64 30.52
C SER A 170 4.47 -25.03 31.17
N GLY A 171 5.06 -26.04 30.53
CA GLY A 171 5.15 -27.43 31.03
C GLY A 171 3.90 -28.31 30.81
N GLN A 172 2.96 -27.89 29.95
CA GLN A 172 1.63 -28.49 29.75
C GLN A 172 1.40 -29.11 28.34
N ALA A 173 0.99 -30.39 28.24
CA ALA A 173 0.98 -31.16 26.98
C ALA A 173 -0.24 -30.95 26.05
N ALA A 174 -0.02 -31.04 24.73
CA ALA A 174 -0.99 -30.76 23.66
C ALA A 174 -1.88 -31.95 23.25
N GLY A 175 -3.15 -31.68 22.88
CA GLY A 175 -4.10 -32.66 22.32
C GLY A 175 -4.88 -32.11 21.11
N ILE A 176 -5.18 -32.98 20.13
CA ILE A 176 -6.02 -32.67 18.97
C ILE A 176 -7.34 -33.43 19.12
N ASN A 177 -8.47 -32.73 19.08
CA ASN A 177 -9.79 -33.31 19.33
C ASN A 177 -10.52 -33.62 18.01
N ARG A 178 -10.84 -34.90 17.79
CA ARG A 178 -11.59 -35.38 16.60
C ARG A 178 -13.01 -35.81 17.00
N GLY A 179 -14.01 -35.03 16.61
CA GLY A 179 -15.44 -35.41 16.66
C GLY A 179 -16.23 -34.94 17.90
N VAL A 180 -17.55 -34.82 17.70
CA VAL A 180 -18.55 -34.46 18.72
C VAL A 180 -18.91 -35.71 19.54
N ARG A 181 -18.05 -36.12 20.46
CA ARG A 181 -18.43 -37.04 21.53
C ARG A 181 -17.77 -36.63 22.82
N VAL A 182 -18.57 -36.05 23.72
CA VAL A 182 -18.23 -35.80 25.11
C VAL A 182 -17.97 -37.16 25.78
N ARG A 183 -16.73 -37.63 25.75
CA ARG A 183 -16.23 -38.62 26.71
C ARG A 183 -15.64 -37.85 27.88
N LYS A 184 -16.21 -38.12 29.07
CA LYS A 184 -15.70 -37.66 30.36
C LYS A 184 -14.29 -38.18 30.58
N GLU A 185 -13.46 -37.29 31.14
CA GLU A 185 -12.15 -37.53 31.77
C GLU A 185 -10.99 -37.87 30.84
N GLU A 186 -10.43 -36.83 30.21
CA GLU A 186 -8.98 -36.69 30.06
C GLU A 186 -8.60 -35.28 30.52
N THR A 187 -7.60 -35.16 31.39
CA THR A 187 -7.03 -33.92 31.86
C THR A 187 -6.52 -33.11 30.65
N GLU A 188 -7.34 -32.19 30.13
CA GLU A 188 -6.89 -31.25 29.09
C GLU A 188 -5.89 -30.28 29.72
N VAL A 189 -4.62 -30.50 29.41
CA VAL A 189 -3.50 -29.74 29.98
C VAL A 189 -3.24 -28.45 29.18
N LEU A 190 -3.68 -28.33 27.93
CA LEU A 190 -3.40 -27.16 27.07
C LEU A 190 -4.64 -26.25 26.89
N PRO A 191 -4.51 -24.91 27.00
CA PRO A 191 -5.66 -24.02 26.91
C PRO A 191 -6.37 -24.00 25.55
N TRP A 192 -5.63 -24.08 24.43
CA TRP A 192 -6.18 -24.05 23.07
C TRP A 192 -6.43 -25.46 22.55
N GLY A 193 -7.66 -25.74 22.11
CA GLY A 193 -8.01 -26.95 21.37
C GLY A 193 -8.24 -26.65 19.89
N LEU A 194 -7.73 -27.53 19.02
CA LEU A 194 -8.11 -27.59 17.59
C LEU A 194 -9.22 -28.63 17.42
N TYR A 195 -10.39 -28.17 16.98
CA TYR A 195 -11.60 -28.96 16.78
C TYR A 195 -11.95 -29.04 15.30
N ILE A 196 -12.09 -30.26 14.78
CA ILE A 196 -12.38 -30.52 13.37
C ILE A 196 -13.79 -31.07 13.24
N THR A 197 -14.57 -30.49 12.32
CA THR A 197 -15.91 -30.96 11.99
C THR A 197 -15.83 -32.30 11.27
N GLU A 198 -16.69 -33.24 11.67
CA GLU A 198 -16.74 -34.59 11.10
C GLU A 198 -16.95 -34.53 9.58
N GLY A 199 -16.10 -35.26 8.84
CA GLY A 199 -16.12 -35.28 7.37
C GLY A 199 -15.41 -34.10 6.71
N LYS A 200 -14.78 -33.20 7.47
CA LYS A 200 -13.99 -32.06 6.97
C LYS A 200 -12.50 -32.14 7.31
N GLU A 201 -11.98 -33.34 7.60
CA GLU A 201 -10.61 -33.58 8.05
C GLU A 201 -9.54 -33.13 7.05
N ALA A 202 -9.89 -33.03 5.76
CA ALA A 202 -9.01 -32.50 4.73
C ALA A 202 -8.49 -31.09 5.03
N VAL A 203 -9.21 -30.30 5.85
CA VAL A 203 -8.78 -28.95 6.26
C VAL A 203 -7.50 -28.97 7.10
N LEU A 204 -7.14 -30.08 7.74
CA LEU A 204 -5.88 -30.19 8.49
C LEU A 204 -4.66 -30.00 7.60
N ASN A 205 -4.76 -30.41 6.33
CA ASN A 205 -3.72 -30.23 5.32
C ASN A 205 -3.83 -28.89 4.58
N TRP A 206 -4.79 -28.03 4.94
CA TRP A 206 -4.91 -26.70 4.35
C TRP A 206 -3.66 -25.88 4.67
N LYS A 207 -3.15 -25.18 3.66
CA LYS A 207 -2.05 -24.22 3.76
C LYS A 207 -2.55 -22.85 3.34
N MET A 208 -1.83 -21.81 3.74
CA MET A 208 -2.06 -20.48 3.19
C MET A 208 -1.91 -20.50 1.66
N PRO A 209 -2.77 -19.78 0.91
CA PRO A 209 -2.61 -19.64 -0.52
C PRO A 209 -1.20 -19.15 -0.88
N ARG A 210 -0.60 -19.75 -1.91
CA ARG A 210 0.71 -19.38 -2.48
C ARG A 210 0.64 -18.97 -3.94
N GLN A 211 -0.59 -18.87 -4.45
CA GLN A 211 -0.88 -18.47 -5.81
C GLN A 211 -1.94 -17.38 -5.73
N SER A 212 -1.75 -16.28 -6.47
CA SER A 212 -2.78 -15.26 -6.56
C SER A 212 -4.00 -15.87 -7.28
N ALA A 213 -5.15 -15.88 -6.61
CA ALA A 213 -6.33 -16.60 -7.10
C ALA A 213 -6.98 -15.96 -8.35
N ALA A 214 -6.58 -14.73 -8.69
CA ALA A 214 -7.02 -14.01 -9.88
C ALA A 214 -5.79 -13.64 -10.72
N SER A 215 -5.56 -14.37 -11.82
CA SER A 215 -4.76 -13.83 -12.94
C SER A 215 -5.60 -12.75 -13.59
N PHE A 216 -5.22 -11.49 -13.39
CA PHE A 216 -5.77 -10.36 -14.13
C PHE A 216 -5.18 -10.28 -15.53
N ILE A 217 -4.06 -10.97 -15.74
CA ILE A 217 -3.46 -11.20 -17.05
C ILE A 217 -4.35 -12.14 -17.86
N VAL A 218 -4.79 -11.69 -19.03
CA VAL A 218 -5.43 -12.56 -20.00
C VAL A 218 -4.33 -13.20 -20.86
N ARG A 219 -3.88 -14.39 -20.46
CA ARG A 219 -2.92 -15.20 -21.22
C ARG A 219 -3.55 -15.81 -22.46
N GLY A 220 -2.76 -15.99 -23.52
CA GLY A 220 -3.23 -16.55 -24.78
C GLY A 220 -4.31 -15.74 -25.51
N ALA A 221 -4.55 -14.48 -25.10
CA ALA A 221 -5.53 -13.59 -25.76
C ALA A 221 -5.14 -13.28 -27.21
N GLY A 222 -3.85 -13.41 -27.56
CA GLY A 222 -3.33 -13.12 -28.89
C GLY A 222 -3.57 -11.67 -29.32
N MET A 223 -3.70 -10.74 -28.36
CA MET A 223 -3.91 -9.33 -28.66
C MET A 223 -2.68 -8.76 -29.36
N LYS A 224 -2.93 -8.00 -30.42
CA LYS A 224 -1.90 -7.34 -31.23
C LYS A 224 -2.25 -5.90 -31.43
N TYR A 225 -1.23 -5.07 -31.63
CA TYR A 225 -1.46 -3.70 -32.06
C TYR A 225 -2.18 -3.70 -33.42
N GLN A 226 -3.22 -2.89 -33.55
CA GLN A 226 -3.96 -2.77 -34.81
C GLN A 226 -3.01 -2.28 -35.91
N SER A 227 -3.00 -2.97 -37.06
CA SER A 227 -2.15 -2.60 -38.19
C SER A 227 -2.45 -1.17 -38.64
N GLY A 228 -1.40 -0.33 -38.71
CA GLY A 228 -1.50 1.07 -39.12
C GLY A 228 -1.81 2.07 -38.00
N VAL A 229 -2.07 1.61 -36.77
CA VAL A 229 -2.18 2.50 -35.60
C VAL A 229 -0.79 2.82 -35.06
N VAL A 230 -0.52 4.10 -34.82
CA VAL A 230 0.77 4.53 -34.25
C VAL A 230 0.80 4.15 -32.78
N ILE A 231 1.87 3.46 -32.35
CA ILE A 231 2.06 3.05 -30.96
C ILE A 231 2.04 4.29 -30.05
N ASN A 232 1.49 4.13 -28.84
CA ASN A 232 1.24 5.17 -27.86
C ASN A 232 0.19 6.23 -28.26
N GLN A 233 -0.41 6.19 -29.46
CA GLN A 233 -1.37 7.21 -29.88
C GLN A 233 -2.59 7.25 -28.94
N LYS A 234 -3.13 6.09 -28.59
CA LYS A 234 -4.25 5.96 -27.65
C LYS A 234 -3.87 6.54 -26.29
N LEU A 235 -2.74 6.12 -25.73
CA LEU A 235 -2.24 6.59 -24.44
C LEU A 235 -2.05 8.12 -24.42
N VAL A 236 -1.38 8.69 -25.42
CA VAL A 236 -1.14 10.14 -25.51
C VAL A 236 -2.46 10.90 -25.59
N MET A 237 -3.42 10.43 -26.39
CA MET A 237 -4.73 11.08 -26.50
C MET A 237 -5.53 10.99 -25.20
N THR A 238 -5.53 9.84 -24.53
CA THR A 238 -6.17 9.67 -23.23
C THR A 238 -5.57 10.61 -22.19
N ILE A 239 -4.24 10.66 -22.08
CA ILE A 239 -3.55 11.55 -21.15
C ILE A 239 -3.85 13.01 -21.50
N ALA A 240 -3.76 13.41 -22.76
CA ALA A 240 -4.05 14.77 -23.20
C ALA A 240 -5.48 15.20 -22.81
N ASN A 241 -6.47 14.34 -23.02
CA ASN A 241 -7.85 14.64 -22.62
C ASN A 241 -8.00 14.75 -21.10
N ALA A 242 -7.32 13.88 -20.33
CA ALA A 242 -7.36 13.88 -18.87
C ALA A 242 -6.70 15.13 -18.27
N ILE A 243 -5.64 15.65 -18.89
CA ILE A 243 -4.90 16.82 -18.40
C ILE A 243 -5.39 18.14 -19.01
N ALA A 244 -6.22 18.13 -20.05
CA ALA A 244 -6.74 19.34 -20.70
C ALA A 244 -7.41 20.35 -19.73
N PRO A 245 -8.11 19.93 -18.65
CA PRO A 245 -8.63 20.88 -17.65
C PRO A 245 -7.53 21.63 -16.88
N PHE A 246 -6.35 21.02 -16.74
CA PHE A 246 -5.26 21.51 -15.89
C PHE A 246 -4.12 22.18 -16.69
N SER A 247 -3.90 21.76 -17.94
CA SER A 247 -2.84 22.27 -18.81
C SER A 247 -3.38 23.17 -19.92
N ARG A 248 -3.09 24.48 -19.82
CA ARG A 248 -3.47 25.47 -20.85
C ARG A 248 -2.88 25.12 -22.22
N GLY A 249 -1.62 24.68 -22.27
CA GLY A 249 -0.94 24.32 -23.51
C GLY A 249 -1.65 23.18 -24.24
N ILE A 250 -2.03 22.13 -23.51
CA ILE A 250 -2.77 20.99 -24.07
C ILE A 250 -4.16 21.42 -24.56
N ARG A 251 -4.89 22.19 -23.76
CA ARG A 251 -6.21 22.71 -24.15
C ARG A 251 -6.14 23.49 -25.46
N MET A 252 -5.14 24.36 -25.62
CA MET A 252 -4.93 25.13 -26.86
C MET A 252 -4.66 24.22 -28.06
N ILE A 253 -3.83 23.19 -27.91
CA ILE A 253 -3.53 22.23 -28.99
C ILE A 253 -4.81 21.48 -29.42
N LEU A 254 -5.62 21.02 -28.47
CA LEU A 254 -6.85 20.28 -28.73
C LEU A 254 -7.94 21.18 -29.35
N GLU A 255 -8.11 22.40 -28.86
CA GLU A 255 -9.06 23.39 -29.40
C GLU A 255 -8.68 23.83 -30.82
N GLU A 256 -7.38 24.06 -31.09
CA GLU A 256 -6.89 24.39 -32.43
C GLU A 256 -7.17 23.25 -33.42
N ALA A 257 -6.91 22.01 -33.03
CA ALA A 257 -7.21 20.83 -33.86
C ALA A 257 -8.71 20.73 -34.17
N LYS A 258 -9.55 20.86 -33.12
CA LYS A 258 -11.01 20.81 -33.23
C LYS A 258 -11.57 21.91 -34.13
N SER A 259 -11.09 23.15 -34.00
CA SER A 259 -11.53 24.29 -34.83
C SER A 259 -11.19 24.12 -36.31
N LYS A 260 -10.12 23.39 -36.62
CA LYS A 260 -9.67 23.10 -37.99
C LYS A 260 -10.25 21.78 -38.54
N GLY A 261 -11.11 21.09 -37.79
CA GLY A 261 -11.69 19.81 -38.20
C GLY A 261 -10.66 18.71 -38.45
N ARG A 262 -9.51 18.75 -37.77
CA ARG A 262 -8.40 17.81 -37.96
C ARG A 262 -7.95 17.21 -36.62
N GLU A 263 -7.23 16.10 -36.68
CA GLU A 263 -6.57 15.55 -35.49
C GLU A 263 -5.39 16.43 -35.03
N PRO A 264 -5.11 16.48 -33.72
CA PRO A 264 -3.95 17.20 -33.21
C PRO A 264 -2.67 16.57 -33.76
N LYS A 265 -1.65 17.41 -34.01
CA LYS A 265 -0.35 16.92 -34.43
C LYS A 265 0.27 16.09 -33.32
N MET A 266 0.40 14.78 -33.54
CA MET A 266 0.88 13.85 -32.53
C MET A 266 2.24 14.20 -31.93
N ARG A 267 3.16 14.77 -32.73
CA ARG A 267 4.46 15.23 -32.24
C ARG A 267 4.32 16.32 -31.17
N ASP A 268 3.53 17.34 -31.46
CA ASP A 268 3.34 18.50 -30.59
C ASP A 268 2.58 18.07 -29.31
N LEU A 269 1.60 17.18 -29.47
CA LEU A 269 0.83 16.62 -28.35
C LEU A 269 1.69 15.74 -27.43
N ARG A 270 2.56 14.88 -27.99
CA ARG A 270 3.49 14.04 -27.22
C ARG A 270 4.40 14.90 -26.34
N VAL A 271 4.98 15.96 -26.91
CA VAL A 271 5.85 16.89 -26.19
C VAL A 271 5.10 17.59 -25.05
N ALA A 272 3.94 18.18 -25.35
CA ALA A 272 3.15 18.88 -24.36
C ALA A 272 2.66 17.96 -23.22
N VAL A 273 2.34 16.70 -23.52
CA VAL A 273 1.95 15.71 -22.52
C VAL A 273 3.10 15.39 -21.58
N ILE A 274 4.31 15.18 -22.11
CA ILE A 274 5.51 14.89 -21.30
C ILE A 274 5.82 16.05 -20.34
N ASP A 275 5.79 17.27 -20.83
CA ASP A 275 6.14 18.48 -20.07
C ASP A 275 5.01 19.00 -19.17
N SER A 276 3.88 18.29 -19.10
CA SER A 276 2.79 18.66 -18.20
C SER A 276 2.91 18.02 -16.82
N PHE A 277 3.74 16.99 -16.64
CA PHE A 277 3.84 16.25 -15.37
C PHE A 277 5.14 16.55 -14.61
N PRO A 278 5.14 16.40 -13.27
CA PRO A 278 6.36 16.29 -12.47
C PRO A 278 7.39 15.32 -13.07
N THR A 279 8.67 15.68 -13.01
CA THR A 279 9.79 14.90 -13.58
C THR A 279 9.67 13.39 -13.38
N PRO A 280 9.37 12.85 -12.18
CA PRO A 280 9.25 11.40 -11.99
C PRO A 280 8.28 10.75 -12.98
N ILE A 281 7.09 11.34 -13.17
CA ILE A 281 6.09 10.81 -14.10
C ILE A 281 6.47 11.17 -15.54
N GLY A 282 6.79 12.43 -15.82
CA GLY A 282 7.09 12.91 -17.17
C GLY A 282 8.27 12.19 -17.82
N MET A 283 9.30 11.83 -17.04
CA MET A 283 10.51 11.18 -17.53
C MET A 283 10.25 9.73 -17.95
N HIS A 284 9.52 8.97 -17.14
CA HIS A 284 9.13 7.61 -17.49
C HIS A 284 8.09 7.59 -18.62
N LEU A 285 7.22 8.59 -18.67
CA LEU A 285 6.30 8.79 -19.78
C LEU A 285 7.08 9.05 -21.08
N ARG A 286 8.07 9.95 -21.07
CA ARG A 286 8.96 10.19 -22.23
C ARG A 286 9.63 8.91 -22.71
N LYS A 287 10.16 8.09 -21.80
CA LYS A 287 10.82 6.82 -22.14
C LYS A 287 9.86 5.84 -22.82
N LEU A 288 8.64 5.71 -22.31
CA LEU A 288 7.60 4.87 -22.90
C LEU A 288 7.16 5.38 -24.27
N LEU A 289 6.99 6.71 -24.40
CA LEU A 289 6.52 7.33 -25.64
C LEU A 289 7.56 7.27 -26.78
N ILE A 290 8.85 7.15 -26.46
CA ILE A 290 9.94 6.92 -27.43
C ILE A 290 10.07 5.43 -27.80
N ALA A 291 9.70 4.52 -26.91
CA ALA A 291 9.84 3.07 -27.11
C ALA A 291 8.75 2.53 -28.04
N GLU A 292 8.95 2.64 -29.36
CA GLU A 292 7.99 2.14 -30.36
C GLU A 292 8.22 0.65 -30.72
N GLU A 293 9.35 0.06 -30.32
CA GLU A 293 9.60 -1.38 -30.53
C GLU A 293 8.83 -2.24 -29.52
N ILE A 294 8.16 -3.28 -30.01
CA ILE A 294 7.43 -4.24 -29.18
C ILE A 294 8.44 -5.25 -28.63
N GLY A 295 8.56 -5.30 -27.31
CA GLY A 295 9.52 -6.17 -26.61
C GLY A 295 9.40 -6.07 -25.10
N THR A 296 10.18 -6.87 -24.38
CA THR A 296 10.22 -6.85 -22.91
C THR A 296 10.59 -5.47 -22.36
N ASP A 297 11.46 -4.73 -23.04
CA ASP A 297 11.84 -3.36 -22.67
C ASP A 297 10.65 -2.39 -22.69
N ARG A 298 9.74 -2.51 -23.67
CA ARG A 298 8.51 -1.72 -23.71
C ARG A 298 7.58 -2.10 -22.56
N LEU A 299 7.39 -3.39 -22.31
CA LEU A 299 6.59 -3.88 -21.19
C LEU A 299 7.15 -3.38 -19.83
N GLN A 300 8.48 -3.38 -19.68
CA GLN A 300 9.14 -2.82 -18.51
C GLN A 300 8.86 -1.32 -18.35
N LYS A 301 8.92 -0.53 -19.45
CA LYS A 301 8.60 0.91 -19.41
C LYS A 301 7.15 1.19 -19.02
N ILE A 302 6.21 0.34 -19.44
CA ILE A 302 4.80 0.41 -19.01
C ILE A 302 4.68 0.23 -17.49
N VAL A 303 5.29 -0.82 -16.95
CA VAL A 303 5.27 -1.12 -15.51
C VAL A 303 6.00 -0.05 -14.71
N ASN A 304 7.16 0.43 -15.18
CA ASN A 304 7.93 1.48 -14.52
C ASN A 304 7.13 2.78 -14.40
N LEU A 305 6.41 3.19 -15.45
CA LEU A 305 5.58 4.38 -15.40
C LEU A 305 4.50 4.27 -14.32
N TYR A 306 3.86 3.11 -14.20
CA TYR A 306 2.91 2.84 -13.13
C TYR A 306 3.56 2.87 -11.74
N GLN A 307 4.67 2.15 -11.55
CA GLN A 307 5.38 2.07 -10.28
C GLN A 307 5.85 3.45 -9.81
N VAL A 308 6.43 4.26 -10.70
CA VAL A 308 6.90 5.60 -10.35
C VAL A 308 5.73 6.53 -10.04
N SER A 309 4.61 6.40 -10.75
CA SER A 309 3.41 7.21 -10.46
C SER A 309 2.82 6.88 -9.08
N SER A 310 2.75 5.60 -8.71
CA SER A 310 2.24 5.18 -7.40
C SER A 310 3.21 5.50 -6.27
N GLN A 311 4.51 5.28 -6.46
CA GLN A 311 5.55 5.65 -5.49
C GLN A 311 5.58 7.16 -5.24
N PHE A 312 5.50 7.98 -6.30
CA PHE A 312 5.46 9.44 -6.18
C PHE A 312 4.25 9.90 -5.35
N LEU A 313 3.05 9.39 -5.64
CA LEU A 313 1.85 9.73 -4.86
C LEU A 313 1.97 9.27 -3.40
N ALA A 314 2.53 8.09 -3.14
CA ALA A 314 2.77 7.62 -1.78
C ALA A 314 3.68 8.59 -1.01
N TYR A 315 4.76 9.09 -1.62
CA TYR A 315 5.66 10.05 -0.98
C TYR A 315 5.05 11.43 -0.76
N VAL A 316 4.20 11.89 -1.67
CA VAL A 316 3.39 13.10 -1.46
C VAL A 316 2.50 12.95 -0.21
N LEU A 317 1.81 11.81 -0.08
CA LEU A 317 0.94 11.57 1.07
C LEU A 317 1.72 11.34 2.37
N MET A 318 2.88 10.69 2.32
CA MET A 318 3.77 10.52 3.47
C MET A 318 4.31 11.86 3.96
N ALA A 319 4.78 12.72 3.05
CA ALA A 319 5.22 14.07 3.36
C ALA A 319 4.11 14.88 4.03
N GLN A 320 2.90 14.89 3.43
CA GLN A 320 1.77 15.59 4.04
C GLN A 320 1.44 15.03 5.43
N THR A 321 1.37 13.70 5.58
CA THR A 321 1.05 13.07 6.88
C THR A 321 2.09 13.42 7.94
N TRP A 322 3.36 13.54 7.55
CA TRP A 322 4.43 13.96 8.45
C TRP A 322 4.27 15.42 8.90
N ASP A 323 4.00 16.33 7.97
CA ASP A 323 3.77 17.75 8.26
C ASP A 323 2.56 17.94 9.18
N GLU A 324 1.46 17.25 8.92
CA GLU A 324 0.25 17.31 9.75
C GLU A 324 0.52 16.80 11.17
N LYS A 325 1.24 15.67 11.31
CA LYS A 325 1.64 15.14 12.63
C LYS A 325 2.58 16.09 13.36
N HIS A 326 3.48 16.75 12.65
CA HIS A 326 4.40 17.73 13.22
C HIS A 326 3.64 18.97 13.72
N ASN A 327 2.70 19.48 12.93
CA ASN A 327 2.00 20.73 13.19
C ASN A 327 0.87 20.59 14.21
N ASP A 328 0.18 19.45 14.25
CA ASP A 328 -0.85 19.15 15.24
C ASP A 328 -0.49 17.90 16.06
N PRO A 329 -0.09 18.06 17.34
CA PRO A 329 0.14 16.93 18.25
C PRO A 329 -1.08 16.01 18.42
N LYS A 330 -2.31 16.52 18.18
CA LYS A 330 -3.55 15.73 18.27
C LYS A 330 -3.81 14.89 17.03
N PHE A 331 -3.05 15.08 15.95
CA PHE A 331 -3.16 14.27 14.74
C PHE A 331 -2.94 12.78 15.08
N LYS A 332 -3.93 11.96 14.76
CA LYS A 332 -3.94 10.52 15.06
C LYS A 332 -3.55 9.73 13.82
N VAL A 333 -2.37 9.13 13.86
CA VAL A 333 -1.97 8.14 12.84
C VAL A 333 -2.74 6.86 13.13
N LEU A 334 -3.49 6.36 12.14
CA LEU A 334 -4.30 5.15 12.33
C LEU A 334 -3.41 3.90 12.45
N PRO A 335 -3.84 2.87 13.21
CA PRO A 335 -3.04 1.65 13.39
C PRO A 335 -2.72 0.88 12.11
N ASN A 336 -3.59 0.98 11.09
CA ASN A 336 -3.35 0.38 9.76
C ASN A 336 -2.25 1.13 9.00
N THR A 337 -2.17 2.45 9.17
CA THR A 337 -1.17 3.33 8.56
C THR A 337 0.17 3.13 9.22
N GLN A 338 0.19 3.03 10.56
CA GLN A 338 1.39 2.66 11.30
C GLN A 338 1.94 1.32 10.82
N ALA A 339 1.10 0.28 10.71
CA ALA A 339 1.52 -1.03 10.23
C ALA A 339 2.03 -1.00 8.77
N ALA A 340 1.38 -0.22 7.89
CA ALA A 340 1.82 -0.07 6.50
C ALA A 340 3.19 0.63 6.41
N LEU A 341 3.42 1.66 7.22
CA LEU A 341 4.70 2.37 7.32
C LEU A 341 5.79 1.48 7.90
N ASP A 342 5.53 0.82 9.03
CA ASP A 342 6.46 -0.13 9.65
C ASP A 342 6.88 -1.21 8.66
N SER A 343 5.92 -1.75 7.91
CA SER A 343 6.21 -2.71 6.84
C SER A 343 7.05 -2.14 5.72
N PHE A 344 6.76 -0.91 5.28
CA PHE A 344 7.51 -0.26 4.21
C PHE A 344 8.96 0.00 4.61
N PHE A 345 9.19 0.47 5.84
CA PHE A 345 10.53 0.75 6.35
C PHE A 345 11.30 -0.49 6.83
N ALA A 346 10.62 -1.63 6.98
CA ALA A 346 11.24 -2.92 7.26
C ALA A 346 11.60 -3.72 5.99
N LEU A 347 11.29 -3.21 4.79
CA LEU A 347 11.59 -3.92 3.54
C LEU A 347 13.09 -4.07 3.33
N SER A 348 13.48 -5.25 2.85
CA SER A 348 14.80 -5.45 2.25
C SER A 348 14.89 -4.73 0.90
N THR A 349 16.11 -4.50 0.43
CA THR A 349 16.37 -3.92 -0.90
C THR A 349 15.78 -4.75 -2.06
N ALA A 350 15.57 -6.07 -1.87
CA ALA A 350 14.91 -6.91 -2.86
C ALA A 350 13.38 -6.76 -2.83
N ASP A 351 12.80 -6.72 -1.62
CA ASP A 351 11.35 -6.61 -1.43
C ASP A 351 10.81 -5.22 -1.81
N SER A 352 11.64 -4.18 -1.70
CA SER A 352 11.26 -2.82 -2.10
C SER A 352 10.97 -2.71 -3.60
N GLN A 353 11.57 -3.55 -4.45
CA GLN A 353 11.34 -3.52 -5.91
C GLN A 353 9.95 -4.00 -6.30
N VAL A 354 9.37 -4.90 -5.51
CA VAL A 354 8.04 -5.48 -5.75
C VAL A 354 6.94 -4.88 -4.87
N TYR A 355 7.29 -3.94 -4.00
CA TYR A 355 6.36 -3.35 -3.06
C TYR A 355 5.16 -2.72 -3.77
N ASN A 356 3.97 -2.95 -3.22
CA ASN A 356 2.73 -2.38 -3.72
C ASN A 356 2.39 -1.09 -2.96
N PHE A 357 2.76 0.05 -3.55
CA PHE A 357 2.51 1.37 -2.98
C PHE A 357 1.02 1.71 -2.82
N VAL A 358 0.11 1.01 -3.50
CA VAL A 358 -1.34 1.28 -3.38
C VAL A 358 -1.84 0.98 -1.96
N ASN A 359 -1.31 -0.05 -1.30
CA ASN A 359 -1.67 -0.36 0.09
C ASN A 359 -1.28 0.78 1.03
N LEU A 360 -0.08 1.35 0.85
CA LEU A 360 0.40 2.49 1.62
C LEU A 360 -0.43 3.75 1.34
N ILE A 361 -0.75 4.01 0.06
CA ILE A 361 -1.61 5.12 -0.36
C ILE A 361 -2.98 5.04 0.31
N GLN A 362 -3.62 3.87 0.33
CA GLN A 362 -4.92 3.69 0.96
C GLN A 362 -4.85 3.97 2.45
N ALA A 363 -3.85 3.39 3.15
CA ALA A 363 -3.71 3.59 4.60
C ALA A 363 -3.46 5.07 4.96
N LEU A 364 -2.53 5.74 4.26
CA LEU A 364 -2.28 7.18 4.45
C LEU A 364 -3.54 8.01 4.18
N GLY A 365 -4.29 7.66 3.14
CA GLY A 365 -5.56 8.31 2.82
C GLY A 365 -6.64 8.12 3.89
N ASP A 366 -6.70 6.94 4.52
CA ASP A 366 -7.60 6.69 5.65
C ASP A 366 -7.25 7.58 6.84
N THR A 367 -5.95 7.71 7.17
CA THR A 367 -5.48 8.58 8.27
C THR A 367 -5.80 10.05 8.01
N LEU A 368 -5.51 10.56 6.81
CA LEU A 368 -5.81 11.96 6.46
C LEU A 368 -7.32 12.24 6.47
N ALA A 369 -8.14 11.28 6.03
CA ALA A 369 -9.59 11.41 6.05
C ALA A 369 -10.16 11.42 7.48
N GLU A 370 -9.68 10.52 8.35
CA GLU A 370 -10.12 10.44 9.75
C GLU A 370 -9.83 11.75 10.52
N ASN A 371 -8.68 12.37 10.25
CA ASN A 371 -8.30 13.64 10.87
C ASN A 371 -8.97 14.86 10.20
N SER A 372 -9.82 14.66 9.18
CA SER A 372 -10.47 15.75 8.42
C SER A 372 -9.47 16.76 7.84
N THR A 373 -8.30 16.27 7.42
CA THR A 373 -7.21 17.09 6.90
C THR A 373 -7.55 17.68 5.53
N VAL A 374 -7.18 18.94 5.30
CA VAL A 374 -7.24 19.55 3.96
C VAL A 374 -6.08 18.99 3.12
N LEU A 375 -6.41 18.22 2.09
CA LEU A 375 -5.40 17.57 1.24
C LEU A 375 -4.60 18.59 0.43
N PHE A 376 -3.27 18.45 0.41
CA PHE A 376 -2.42 19.24 -0.47
C PHE A 376 -2.72 18.91 -1.94
N VAL A 377 -2.88 17.62 -2.24
CA VAL A 377 -3.43 17.13 -3.51
C VAL A 377 -4.94 16.93 -3.35
N GLU A 378 -5.72 17.96 -3.67
CA GLU A 378 -7.17 18.02 -3.42
C GLU A 378 -7.93 16.90 -4.15
N GLU A 379 -7.47 16.54 -5.35
CA GLU A 379 -8.08 15.53 -6.20
C GLU A 379 -7.91 14.10 -5.68
N PHE A 380 -7.02 13.89 -4.70
CA PHE A 380 -6.79 12.57 -4.10
C PHE A 380 -8.05 12.02 -3.40
N ALA A 381 -8.88 12.88 -2.79
CA ALA A 381 -10.16 12.46 -2.20
C ALA A 381 -11.08 11.82 -3.24
N THR A 382 -11.15 12.40 -4.44
CA THR A 382 -11.91 11.85 -5.57
C THR A 382 -11.30 10.54 -6.06
N LEU A 383 -9.97 10.48 -6.24
CA LEU A 383 -9.28 9.27 -6.65
C LEU A 383 -9.54 8.10 -5.68
N ARG A 384 -9.48 8.34 -4.37
CA ARG A 384 -9.75 7.31 -3.34
C ARG A 384 -11.16 6.76 -3.46
N LYS A 385 -12.16 7.63 -3.66
CA LYS A 385 -13.55 7.21 -3.89
C LYS A 385 -13.69 6.40 -5.19
N GLN A 386 -13.12 6.87 -6.29
CA GLN A 386 -13.15 6.17 -7.58
C GLN A 386 -12.49 4.79 -7.49
N TYR A 387 -11.37 4.68 -6.77
CA TYR A 387 -10.72 3.38 -6.55
C TYR A 387 -11.61 2.38 -5.82
N GLN A 388 -12.50 2.83 -4.93
CA GLN A 388 -13.45 1.95 -4.22
C GLN A 388 -14.66 1.60 -5.08
N GLU A 389 -15.16 2.54 -5.87
CA GLU A 389 -16.42 2.42 -6.62
C GLU A 389 -16.26 1.85 -8.04
N GLU A 390 -15.10 2.02 -8.68
CA GLU A 390 -14.87 1.68 -10.08
C GLU A 390 -14.01 0.41 -10.24
N PRO A 391 -14.61 -0.75 -10.61
CA PRO A 391 -13.87 -2.02 -10.73
C PRO A 391 -12.80 -2.01 -11.83
N GLU A 392 -12.96 -1.17 -12.86
CA GLU A 392 -12.01 -1.06 -13.97
C GLU A 392 -10.66 -0.50 -13.50
N LEU A 393 -10.68 0.51 -12.62
CA LEU A 393 -9.47 1.10 -12.03
C LEU A 393 -8.76 0.09 -11.11
N GLN A 394 -9.51 -0.62 -10.25
CA GLN A 394 -8.95 -1.69 -9.43
C GLN A 394 -8.30 -2.76 -10.31
N THR A 395 -8.99 -3.20 -11.35
CA THR A 395 -8.49 -4.21 -12.29
C THR A 395 -7.23 -3.74 -13.01
N ALA A 396 -7.15 -2.46 -13.40
CA ALA A 396 -5.96 -1.88 -14.04
C ALA A 396 -4.75 -1.89 -13.10
N VAL A 397 -4.94 -1.48 -11.85
CA VAL A 397 -3.92 -1.52 -10.80
C VAL A 397 -3.43 -2.95 -10.54
N LEU A 398 -4.37 -3.89 -10.32
CA LEU A 398 -4.03 -5.28 -10.02
C LEU A 398 -3.29 -5.96 -11.19
N PHE A 399 -3.69 -5.65 -12.44
CA PHE A 399 -2.99 -6.14 -13.64
C PHE A 399 -1.53 -5.67 -13.68
N LEU A 400 -1.26 -4.38 -13.42
CA LEU A 400 0.10 -3.85 -13.47
C LEU A 400 0.96 -4.33 -12.30
N GLU A 401 0.37 -4.52 -11.12
CA GLU A 401 1.02 -5.18 -9.98
C GLU A 401 1.39 -6.65 -10.29
N GLU A 402 0.53 -7.36 -11.03
CA GLU A 402 0.83 -8.71 -11.49
C GLU A 402 1.93 -8.72 -12.55
N MET A 403 1.87 -7.82 -13.54
CA MET A 403 2.89 -7.66 -14.57
C MET A 403 4.27 -7.33 -14.00
N LYS A 404 4.33 -6.52 -12.93
CA LYS A 404 5.58 -6.22 -12.21
C LYS A 404 6.26 -7.49 -11.71
N ARG A 405 5.49 -8.46 -11.21
CA ARG A 405 6.01 -9.76 -10.76
C ARG A 405 6.38 -10.67 -11.92
N GLU A 406 5.57 -10.70 -12.97
CA GLU A 406 5.87 -11.49 -14.18
C GLU A 406 7.19 -11.09 -14.85
N LEU A 407 7.51 -9.79 -14.85
CA LEU A 407 8.76 -9.27 -15.39
C LEU A 407 10.01 -9.67 -14.60
N MET A 408 9.87 -10.15 -13.35
CA MET A 408 10.98 -10.76 -12.63
C MET A 408 11.32 -12.16 -13.16
N GLY A 409 10.34 -12.82 -13.77
CA GLY A 409 10.49 -14.09 -14.44
C GLY A 409 10.81 -13.94 -15.93
N ALA A 410 10.73 -15.07 -16.65
CA ALA A 410 10.85 -15.07 -18.10
C ALA A 410 9.45 -14.99 -18.74
N VAL A 411 9.14 -13.87 -19.39
CA VAL A 411 7.91 -13.72 -20.18
C VAL A 411 8.10 -14.40 -21.54
N ALA A 412 7.17 -15.27 -21.92
CA ALA A 412 7.22 -15.96 -23.20
C ALA A 412 7.06 -14.99 -24.37
N ALA A 413 7.88 -15.16 -25.43
CA ALA A 413 7.98 -14.20 -26.52
C ALA A 413 6.67 -13.96 -27.28
N ASP A 414 5.80 -14.97 -27.34
CA ASP A 414 4.47 -14.93 -27.96
C ASP A 414 3.42 -14.18 -27.11
N GLU A 415 3.67 -13.96 -25.82
CA GLU A 415 2.78 -13.21 -24.93
C GLU A 415 3.15 -11.73 -24.80
N ILE A 416 4.40 -11.35 -25.11
CA ILE A 416 4.93 -9.98 -24.89
C ILE A 416 4.07 -8.92 -25.58
N GLU A 417 3.70 -9.12 -26.85
CA GLU A 417 2.89 -8.15 -27.58
C GLU A 417 1.51 -7.98 -26.92
N SER A 418 0.86 -9.09 -26.56
CA SER A 418 -0.44 -9.10 -25.88
C SER A 418 -0.38 -8.39 -24.53
N PHE A 419 0.70 -8.56 -23.78
CA PHE A 419 0.91 -7.87 -22.50
C PHE A 419 1.20 -6.38 -22.68
N CYS A 420 1.93 -5.98 -23.72
CA CYS A 420 2.14 -4.57 -24.04
C CYS A 420 0.80 -3.87 -24.36
N VAL A 421 -0.06 -4.49 -25.18
CA VAL A 421 -1.38 -3.95 -25.52
C VAL A 421 -2.26 -3.83 -24.26
N GLN A 422 -2.35 -4.89 -23.46
CA GLN A 422 -3.12 -4.87 -22.21
C GLN A 422 -2.59 -3.82 -21.22
N GLY A 423 -1.27 -3.75 -21.04
CA GLY A 423 -0.63 -2.80 -20.14
C GLY A 423 -0.84 -1.35 -20.56
N GLU A 424 -0.76 -1.05 -21.87
CA GLU A 424 -1.07 0.29 -22.39
C GLU A 424 -2.54 0.67 -22.14
N ASP A 425 -3.47 -0.28 -22.31
CA ASP A 425 -4.89 -0.08 -22.01
C ASP A 425 -5.14 0.17 -20.51
N LYS A 426 -4.44 -0.55 -19.62
CA LYS A 426 -4.53 -0.34 -18.17
C LYS A 426 -3.91 0.99 -17.75
N LEU A 427 -2.80 1.41 -18.37
CA LEU A 427 -2.25 2.75 -18.18
C LEU A 427 -3.23 3.84 -18.63
N CYS A 428 -3.96 3.64 -19.74
CA CYS A 428 -4.99 4.59 -20.16
C CYS A 428 -6.05 4.80 -19.07
N VAL A 429 -6.52 3.71 -18.44
CA VAL A 429 -7.48 3.79 -17.32
C VAL A 429 -6.85 4.55 -16.15
N ILE A 430 -5.64 4.20 -15.71
CA ILE A 430 -5.01 4.86 -14.57
C ILE A 430 -4.81 6.36 -14.83
N PHE A 431 -4.27 6.73 -16.00
CA PHE A 431 -4.00 8.12 -16.36
C PHE A 431 -5.24 8.96 -16.60
N SER A 432 -6.42 8.37 -16.87
CA SER A 432 -7.67 9.13 -16.85
C SER A 432 -8.06 9.59 -15.45
N HIS A 433 -7.59 8.92 -14.40
CA HIS A 433 -7.84 9.30 -13.00
C HIS A 433 -6.73 10.15 -12.39
N ILE A 434 -5.45 9.92 -12.76
CA ILE A 434 -4.30 10.65 -12.20
C ILE A 434 -3.86 11.86 -13.03
N GLY A 435 -4.64 12.25 -14.03
CA GLY A 435 -4.36 13.43 -14.87
C GLY A 435 -4.23 14.74 -14.08
N PHE A 436 -4.81 14.83 -12.88
CA PHE A 436 -4.64 15.98 -11.98
C PHE A 436 -3.19 16.22 -11.56
N ALA A 437 -2.29 15.24 -11.66
CA ALA A 437 -0.88 15.42 -11.35
C ALA A 437 -0.23 16.51 -12.20
N ALA A 438 -0.81 16.84 -13.37
CA ALA A 438 -0.37 17.95 -14.21
C ALA A 438 -0.66 19.35 -13.66
N LYS A 439 -1.43 19.47 -12.56
CA LYS A 439 -1.68 20.73 -11.85
C LYS A 439 -0.52 21.16 -10.96
N TYR A 440 0.38 20.23 -10.64
CA TYR A 440 1.42 20.42 -9.63
C TYR A 440 2.80 20.51 -10.26
N THR A 441 3.62 21.44 -9.78
CA THR A 441 5.00 21.62 -10.22
C THR A 441 5.97 21.11 -9.19
N LEU A 442 6.83 20.19 -9.60
CA LEU A 442 7.95 19.76 -8.78
C LEU A 442 9.11 20.73 -8.99
N ALA A 443 9.72 21.17 -7.91
CA ALA A 443 10.91 22.01 -7.96
C ALA A 443 11.94 21.55 -6.93
N THR A 444 13.21 21.79 -7.21
CA THR A 444 14.26 21.69 -6.19
C THR A 444 14.70 23.07 -5.77
N ILE A 445 14.62 23.36 -4.46
CA ILE A 445 15.19 24.56 -3.86
C ILE A 445 16.64 24.26 -3.49
N LYS A 446 17.57 24.92 -4.19
CA LYS A 446 19.01 24.80 -3.92
C LYS A 446 19.39 25.66 -2.72
N MET A 447 18.99 26.93 -2.75
CA MET A 447 19.39 27.90 -1.74
C MET A 447 18.39 29.04 -1.63
N ILE A 448 18.17 29.51 -0.41
CA ILE A 448 17.32 30.64 -0.06
C ILE A 448 18.20 31.74 0.56
N GLU A 449 18.17 32.92 -0.05
CA GLU A 449 18.92 34.09 0.42
C GLU A 449 17.99 35.18 0.93
N LEU A 450 18.34 35.80 2.06
CA LEU A 450 17.62 36.98 2.57
C LEU A 450 18.10 38.25 1.85
N VAL A 451 17.20 38.88 1.10
CA VAL A 451 17.43 40.16 0.42
C VAL A 451 16.75 41.28 1.22
N LYS A 452 17.55 42.11 1.90
CA LYS A 452 17.04 43.23 2.70
C LYS A 452 17.87 44.50 2.53
N ALA A 453 17.34 45.45 1.77
CA ALA A 453 17.90 46.79 1.67
C ALA A 453 17.47 47.68 2.86
N ARG A 454 18.22 48.75 3.12
CA ARG A 454 17.89 49.72 4.17
C ARG A 454 16.50 50.34 3.88
N HIS A 455 15.60 50.29 4.87
CA HIS A 455 14.21 50.77 4.81
C HIS A 455 13.25 50.00 3.88
N ASN A 456 13.66 48.89 3.28
CA ASN A 456 12.77 48.03 2.49
C ASN A 456 12.30 46.82 3.31
N THR A 457 11.14 46.28 2.93
CA THR A 457 10.64 44.99 3.42
C THR A 457 11.61 43.88 3.01
N PRO A 458 11.99 42.96 3.93
CA PRO A 458 12.80 41.80 3.57
C PRO A 458 12.07 40.93 2.53
N ARG A 459 12.85 40.35 1.62
CA ARG A 459 12.41 39.36 0.64
C ARG A 459 13.32 38.15 0.68
N PHE A 460 12.81 37.01 0.26
CA PHE A 460 13.56 35.77 0.13
C PHE A 460 13.74 35.46 -1.34
N ARG A 461 15.00 35.29 -1.74
CA ARG A 461 15.38 34.85 -3.07
C ARG A 461 15.60 33.35 -3.05
N HIS A 462 14.80 32.62 -3.81
CA HIS A 462 14.88 31.17 -3.93
C HIS A 462 15.58 30.82 -5.23
N ASN A 463 16.79 30.27 -5.13
CA ASN A 463 17.49 29.67 -6.26
C ASN A 463 16.94 28.25 -6.42
N LEU A 464 16.22 28.01 -7.52
CA LEU A 464 15.46 26.79 -7.71
C LEU A 464 15.60 26.23 -9.11
N VAL A 465 15.21 24.96 -9.26
CA VAL A 465 15.23 24.22 -10.52
C VAL A 465 13.82 23.67 -10.74
N VAL A 466 13.10 24.14 -11.77
CA VAL A 466 11.74 23.68 -12.10
C VAL A 466 11.78 22.36 -12.86
N LEU A 467 11.15 21.33 -12.33
CA LEU A 467 11.29 19.94 -12.77
C LEU A 467 10.08 19.44 -13.59
N ASN A 468 9.28 20.32 -14.19
CA ASN A 468 8.14 19.90 -15.03
C ASN A 468 8.42 20.00 -16.55
N GLN A 469 9.57 20.55 -16.97
CA GLN A 469 9.84 20.84 -18.39
C GLN A 469 11.03 20.01 -18.93
N LEU A 470 10.77 18.75 -19.25
CA LEU A 470 11.82 17.79 -19.65
C LEU A 470 12.29 17.94 -21.10
N THR A 471 11.48 18.52 -21.99
CA THR A 471 11.83 18.68 -23.41
C THR A 471 12.26 20.10 -23.80
N ALA A 472 11.96 21.09 -22.96
CA ALA A 472 12.42 22.47 -23.14
C ALA A 472 13.90 22.59 -22.74
N ALA A 473 14.79 22.25 -23.67
CA ALA A 473 16.25 22.32 -23.56
C ALA A 473 16.90 21.38 -22.53
N ILE A 474 17.95 20.71 -22.99
CA ILE A 474 18.88 19.95 -22.16
C ILE A 474 19.56 20.96 -21.22
N GLY A 475 19.24 20.88 -19.93
CA GLY A 475 19.76 21.77 -18.87
C GLY A 475 18.62 22.54 -18.24
N VAL A 476 18.09 22.01 -17.14
CA VAL A 476 17.16 22.75 -16.28
C VAL A 476 17.96 23.91 -15.71
N LEU A 477 17.74 25.11 -16.26
CA LEU A 477 18.47 26.30 -15.84
C LEU A 477 18.03 26.63 -14.42
N ASP A 478 19.00 26.94 -13.56
CA ASP A 478 18.73 27.55 -12.27
C ASP A 478 17.89 28.82 -12.51
N ASP A 479 16.72 28.86 -11.90
CA ASP A 479 15.80 30.00 -11.90
C ASP A 479 15.79 30.66 -10.52
N VAL A 480 15.28 31.88 -10.47
CA VAL A 480 15.26 32.69 -9.26
C VAL A 480 13.86 33.23 -9.01
N LEU A 481 13.26 32.79 -7.91
CA LEU A 481 11.96 33.27 -7.46
C LEU A 481 12.12 34.14 -6.21
N GLU A 482 11.78 35.43 -6.33
CA GLU A 482 11.74 36.35 -5.19
C GLU A 482 10.34 36.42 -4.59
N ALA A 483 10.22 36.04 -3.31
CA ALA A 483 8.95 36.03 -2.58
C ALA A 483 9.07 36.74 -1.22
N LEU A 484 7.93 37.00 -0.58
CA LEU A 484 7.88 37.53 0.80
C LEU A 484 8.03 36.42 1.86
N ASP A 485 7.65 35.19 1.50
CA ASP A 485 7.74 34.01 2.36
C ASP A 485 8.93 33.14 1.96
N TYR A 486 9.25 32.14 2.77
CA TYR A 486 10.32 31.17 2.53
C TYR A 486 9.84 29.71 2.68
N THR A 487 10.70 28.78 2.29
CA THR A 487 10.55 27.33 2.43
C THR A 487 11.89 26.75 2.96
N ASP A 488 12.22 25.51 2.60
CA ASP A 488 13.41 24.80 3.08
C ASP A 488 14.55 24.79 2.04
N ASN A 489 15.79 24.96 2.51
CA ASN A 489 16.99 24.79 1.69
C ASN A 489 17.22 23.32 1.31
N ASN A 490 17.90 23.09 0.18
CA ASN A 490 18.29 21.77 -0.30
C ASN A 490 17.13 20.76 -0.32
N SER A 491 15.94 21.23 -0.69
CA SER A 491 14.69 20.47 -0.60
C SER A 491 14.07 20.25 -1.96
N VAL A 492 13.36 19.15 -2.10
CA VAL A 492 12.47 18.90 -3.25
C VAL A 492 11.05 19.23 -2.80
N ILE A 493 10.41 20.20 -3.45
CA ILE A 493 9.08 20.67 -3.09
C ILE A 493 8.08 20.45 -4.22
N LEU A 494 6.81 20.26 -3.85
CA LEU A 494 5.67 20.25 -4.74
C LEU A 494 4.91 21.57 -4.60
N MET A 495 4.73 22.29 -5.70
CA MET A 495 4.11 23.61 -5.77
C MET A 495 2.76 23.50 -6.49
N ARG A 496 1.78 24.32 -6.10
CA ARG A 496 0.49 24.46 -6.82
C ARG A 496 0.54 25.50 -7.95
N ASP A 497 1.49 26.43 -7.85
CA ASP A 497 1.69 27.54 -8.78
C ASP A 497 3.19 27.82 -8.88
N GLU A 498 3.72 27.89 -10.10
CA GLU A 498 5.15 28.14 -10.36
C GLU A 498 5.56 29.57 -10.01
N GLU A 499 4.62 30.51 -9.93
CA GLU A 499 4.87 31.92 -9.63
C GLU A 499 5.01 32.19 -8.12
N THR A 500 4.67 31.23 -7.26
CA THR A 500 4.69 31.40 -5.80
C THR A 500 5.26 30.18 -5.08
N VAL A 501 6.18 30.39 -4.12
CA VAL A 501 6.76 29.30 -3.33
C VAL A 501 5.75 28.68 -2.35
N ASN A 502 4.73 29.43 -1.92
CA ASN A 502 3.70 28.97 -1.00
C ASN A 502 2.30 29.16 -1.58
N PRO A 503 1.38 28.19 -1.38
CA PRO A 503 1.58 26.93 -0.64
C PRO A 503 2.42 25.90 -1.42
N SER A 504 3.37 25.27 -0.73
CA SER A 504 4.12 24.11 -1.21
C SER A 504 4.16 22.99 -0.18
N LEU A 505 4.51 21.78 -0.63
CA LEU A 505 4.72 20.61 0.21
C LEU A 505 6.15 20.13 0.07
N ASN A 506 6.88 19.98 1.16
CA ASN A 506 8.25 19.50 1.15
C ASN A 506 8.27 17.96 1.06
N LEU A 507 8.83 17.43 -0.02
CA LEU A 507 8.91 15.99 -0.29
C LEU A 507 10.22 15.37 0.18
N SER A 508 11.17 16.17 0.66
CA SER A 508 12.38 15.66 1.29
C SER A 508 12.07 15.16 2.71
N PRO A 509 12.62 14.01 3.13
CA PRO A 509 13.73 13.30 2.49
C PRO A 509 13.29 12.10 1.61
N PHE A 510 12.00 11.91 1.30
CA PHE A 510 11.54 10.78 0.48
C PHE A 510 11.94 10.92 -1.00
N ILE A 511 11.98 12.17 -1.47
CA ILE A 511 12.57 12.57 -2.75
C ILE A 511 13.71 13.55 -2.45
N LEU A 512 14.89 13.25 -2.99
CA LEU A 512 16.09 14.07 -2.81
C LEU A 512 16.69 14.46 -4.14
N ASP A 513 17.39 15.59 -4.14
CA ASP A 513 18.30 15.97 -5.21
C ASP A 513 19.75 15.94 -4.68
N GLU A 514 20.54 14.98 -5.15
CA GLU A 514 21.96 14.84 -4.77
C GLU A 514 22.75 16.11 -5.10
N ASN A 515 22.44 16.76 -6.22
CA ASN A 515 23.13 17.97 -6.65
C ASN A 515 22.74 19.16 -5.78
N ALA A 516 21.53 19.19 -5.21
CA ALA A 516 21.16 20.23 -4.23
C ALA A 516 21.96 20.07 -2.95
N LEU A 517 22.02 18.84 -2.42
CA LEU A 517 22.76 18.52 -1.20
C LEU A 517 24.26 18.80 -1.32
N SER A 518 24.83 18.60 -2.51
CA SER A 518 26.27 18.81 -2.79
C SER A 518 26.62 20.18 -3.38
N GLY A 519 25.63 21.06 -3.59
CA GLY A 519 25.83 22.40 -4.17
C GLY A 519 26.24 22.39 -5.65
N GLN A 520 25.91 21.33 -6.39
CA GLN A 520 26.15 21.18 -7.81
C GLN A 520 24.99 21.73 -8.65
N GLN A 521 25.31 22.07 -9.90
CA GLN A 521 24.36 22.54 -10.92
C GLN A 521 23.48 21.40 -11.44
N ASN A 522 22.34 21.73 -12.03
CA ASN A 522 21.29 20.79 -12.45
C ASN A 522 20.71 19.96 -11.29
N SER A 523 19.76 19.10 -11.59
CA SER A 523 19.14 18.20 -10.61
C SER A 523 19.38 16.74 -10.92
N LYS A 524 19.65 15.96 -9.88
CA LYS A 524 19.81 14.50 -9.93
C LYS A 524 18.96 13.88 -8.83
N LEU A 525 17.76 13.47 -9.23
CA LEU A 525 16.69 13.10 -8.29
C LEU A 525 16.72 11.61 -7.94
N PHE A 526 16.50 11.34 -6.66
CA PHE A 526 16.47 10.00 -6.10
C PHE A 526 15.21 9.76 -5.26
N PHE A 527 14.67 8.55 -5.35
CA PHE A 527 13.65 8.05 -4.44
C PHE A 527 14.28 7.25 -3.30
N PHE A 528 13.77 7.43 -2.08
CA PHE A 528 14.03 6.49 -0.99
C PHE A 528 13.59 5.08 -1.40
N THR A 529 14.24 4.03 -0.91
CA THR A 529 13.87 2.65 -1.27
C THR A 529 13.82 1.71 -0.08
N SER A 530 14.89 1.63 0.70
CA SER A 530 15.00 0.75 1.85
C SER A 530 15.94 1.35 2.89
N ARG A 531 15.94 0.77 4.08
CA ARG A 531 16.89 1.08 5.15
C ARG A 531 17.49 -0.21 5.69
N GLU A 532 18.81 -0.31 5.68
CA GLU A 532 19.54 -1.43 6.28
C GLU A 532 20.34 -0.91 7.48
N GLY A 533 19.80 -1.11 8.69
CA GLY A 533 20.38 -0.57 9.91
C GLY A 533 20.36 0.96 9.94
N LYS A 534 21.54 1.59 9.81
CA LYS A 534 21.71 3.06 9.75
C LYS A 534 21.94 3.59 8.34
N GLU A 535 22.04 2.71 7.35
CA GLU A 535 22.24 3.08 5.96
C GLU A 535 20.87 3.23 5.27
N LEU A 536 20.68 4.36 4.60
CA LEU A 536 19.48 4.66 3.83
C LEU A 536 19.80 4.48 2.34
N HIS A 537 19.02 3.66 1.65
CA HIS A 537 19.22 3.38 0.24
C HIS A 537 18.24 4.17 -0.61
N PHE A 538 18.78 4.76 -1.67
CA PHE A 538 18.04 5.54 -2.63
C PHE A 538 18.32 5.03 -4.04
N THR A 539 17.34 5.18 -4.93
CA THR A 539 17.47 4.82 -6.34
C THR A 539 17.19 6.01 -7.23
N LEU A 540 18.04 6.20 -8.23
CA LEU A 540 17.94 7.27 -9.20
C LEU A 540 16.62 7.15 -9.96
N ILE A 541 15.82 8.22 -9.91
CA ILE A 541 14.48 8.24 -10.51
C ILE A 541 14.56 7.99 -12.02
N ASP A 542 15.62 8.46 -12.67
CA ASP A 542 15.80 8.31 -14.10
C ASP A 542 15.81 6.84 -14.53
N ASN A 543 16.81 6.06 -14.15
CA ASN A 543 16.97 4.71 -14.65
C ASN A 543 16.43 3.61 -13.74
N LEU A 544 16.01 3.94 -12.50
CA LEU A 544 15.56 2.99 -11.48
C LEU A 544 16.58 1.89 -11.16
N LYS A 545 17.87 2.15 -11.40
CA LYS A 545 18.97 1.18 -11.27
C LYS A 545 20.13 1.72 -10.46
N ASP A 546 20.57 2.94 -10.75
CA ASP A 546 21.69 3.55 -10.03
C ASP A 546 21.24 3.86 -8.61
N THR A 547 22.07 3.51 -7.63
CA THR A 547 21.76 3.71 -6.22
C THR A 547 22.63 4.79 -5.60
N LEU A 548 22.10 5.42 -4.56
CA LEU A 548 22.80 6.33 -3.67
C LEU A 548 22.62 5.83 -2.24
N ASN A 549 23.74 5.59 -1.56
CA ASN A 549 23.73 5.16 -0.17
C ASN A 549 24.02 6.36 0.72
N ILE A 550 23.13 6.60 1.68
CA ILE A 550 23.20 7.72 2.61
C ILE A 550 23.50 7.18 4.00
N THR A 551 24.51 7.77 4.63
CA THR A 551 24.92 7.52 6.00
C THR A 551 25.07 8.84 6.76
N GLY A 552 25.19 8.77 8.08
CA GLY A 552 25.48 9.94 8.90
C GLY A 552 26.82 10.63 8.59
N GLU A 553 27.70 10.01 7.78
CA GLU A 553 29.01 10.56 7.43
C GLU A 553 28.99 11.38 6.13
N ASN A 554 28.23 10.95 5.10
CA ASN A 554 28.24 11.59 3.79
C ASN A 554 27.11 12.62 3.58
N TYR A 555 25.91 12.37 4.13
CA TYR A 555 24.76 13.28 4.05
C TYR A 555 24.05 13.36 5.42
N PRO A 556 24.67 14.01 6.43
CA PRO A 556 24.16 14.02 7.79
C PRO A 556 22.76 14.64 7.90
N VAL A 557 22.47 15.69 7.12
CA VAL A 557 21.17 16.37 7.11
C VAL A 557 20.03 15.42 6.72
N VAL A 558 20.25 14.53 5.75
CA VAL A 558 19.24 13.56 5.32
C VAL A 558 18.98 12.53 6.42
N THR A 559 20.04 12.08 7.09
CA THR A 559 19.91 11.14 8.23
C THR A 559 19.11 11.77 9.36
N GLU A 560 19.37 13.05 9.68
CA GLU A 560 18.63 13.80 10.71
C GLU A 560 17.14 13.96 10.36
N LEU A 561 16.80 14.22 9.09
CA LEU A 561 15.41 14.29 8.64
C LEU A 561 14.69 12.94 8.82
N PHE A 562 15.32 11.83 8.48
CA PHE A 562 14.75 10.50 8.69
C PHE A 562 14.61 10.15 10.17
N ASP A 563 15.61 10.47 11.00
CA ASP A 563 15.52 10.27 12.45
C ASP A 563 14.36 11.08 13.03
N GLY A 564 14.16 12.32 12.56
CA GLY A 564 13.02 13.17 12.91
C GLY A 564 11.68 12.59 12.45
N PHE A 565 11.63 11.99 11.26
CA PHE A 565 10.45 11.29 10.75
C PHE A 565 10.10 10.07 11.62
N PHE A 566 11.07 9.20 11.88
CA PHE A 566 10.88 8.00 12.70
C PHE A 566 10.48 8.33 14.13
N HIS A 567 11.09 9.35 14.74
CA HIS A 567 10.80 9.75 16.11
C HIS A 567 9.46 10.46 16.29
N LYS A 568 8.87 11.04 15.23
CA LYS A 568 7.57 11.75 15.34
C LYS A 568 6.39 10.97 14.82
N LEU A 569 6.61 10.12 13.81
CA LEU A 569 5.53 9.40 13.12
C LEU A 569 5.43 7.94 13.56
N LEU A 570 6.54 7.25 13.88
CA LEU A 570 6.53 5.81 14.22
C LEU A 570 6.71 5.51 15.72
N SER A 571 6.80 6.53 16.57
CA SER A 571 6.79 6.39 18.03
C SER A 571 5.38 6.58 18.59
#